data_AF-A0A521I6S0-F1
#
_entry.id   AF-A0A521I6S0-F1
#
_cell.length_a   1.000
_cell.length_b   1.000
_cell.length_c   1.000
_cell.angle_alpha   90.00
_cell.angle_beta   90.00
_cell.angle_gamma   90.00
#
_symmetry.space_group_name_H-M   'P 1'
#
loop_
_entity.id
_entity.type
_entity.pdbx_description
1 polymer ?
#
loop_
_entity_poly.entity_id
_entity_poly.type
_entity_poly.pdbx_seq_one_letter_code
_entity_poly.pdbx_strand_id
1 'polypeptide(L)'
;MKLALPGNFKAKDAPRVLDQARPILDLPPDAKLCVENVTTNARGTRIDFSYTQSVALDDDDLREVAGIRVDVNAHGDLKFNAQGNLVSYDVEPADPRQLRAIGDHVSKLVANGQVYVAKRGEQVDPERLRQQGKAWYVEEDAQGNKRLKRAWIS
;
A
#
# COMPACT_ATOMS: atom_id res chain seq x y z
N MET A 1 18.54 -14.11 10.36
CA MET A 1 19.40 -12.89 10.33
C MET A 1 19.07 -12.06 11.56
N LYS A 2 20.06 -11.57 12.33
CA LYS A 2 19.80 -10.66 13.45
C LYS A 2 19.89 -9.23 12.91
N LEU A 3 18.77 -8.50 12.89
CA LEU A 3 18.76 -7.10 12.49
C LEU A 3 19.33 -6.24 13.63
N ALA A 4 20.31 -5.40 13.31
CA ALA A 4 20.94 -4.50 14.26
C ALA A 4 21.28 -3.17 13.59
N LEU A 5 21.21 -2.10 14.37
CA LEU A 5 21.66 -0.78 13.96
C LEU A 5 23.19 -0.75 13.87
N PRO A 6 23.77 -0.01 12.91
CA PRO A 6 25.20 0.26 12.90
C PRO A 6 25.59 1.06 14.17
N GLY A 7 26.80 0.84 14.70
CA GLY A 7 27.25 1.49 15.94
C GLY A 7 27.30 3.03 15.90
N ASN A 8 27.29 3.62 14.71
CA ASN A 8 27.24 5.06 14.47
C ASN A 8 25.91 5.50 13.83
N PHE A 9 24.82 4.76 14.05
CA PHE A 9 23.51 4.99 13.45
C PHE A 9 23.06 6.45 13.57
N LYS A 10 22.58 6.99 12.45
CA LYS A 10 21.91 8.28 12.34
C LYS A 10 20.55 8.07 11.70
N ALA A 11 19.60 8.99 11.94
CA ALA A 11 18.25 8.90 11.37
C ALA A 11 18.24 8.72 9.84
N LYS A 12 19.21 9.31 9.13
CA LYS A 12 19.37 9.14 7.67
C LYS A 12 19.70 7.72 7.21
N ASP A 13 20.16 6.85 8.11
CA ASP A 13 20.47 5.45 7.82
C ASP A 13 19.23 4.55 7.94
N ALA A 14 18.13 5.08 8.51
CA ALA A 14 16.89 4.34 8.74
C ALA A 14 16.29 3.69 7.48
N PRO A 15 16.27 4.33 6.28
CA PRO A 15 15.75 3.67 5.08
C PRO A 15 16.48 2.37 4.74
N ARG A 16 17.81 2.35 4.90
CA ARG A 16 18.61 1.14 4.67
C ARG A 16 18.32 0.06 5.71
N VAL A 17 18.15 0.43 6.98
CA VAL A 17 17.77 -0.51 8.04
C VAL A 17 16.40 -1.11 7.77
N LEU A 18 15.44 -0.27 7.33
CA LEU A 18 14.09 -0.69 6.99
C LEU A 18 14.09 -1.66 5.78
N ASP A 19 14.89 -1.40 4.75
CA ASP A 19 15.05 -2.34 3.64
C ASP A 19 15.65 -3.68 4.08
N GLN A 20 16.60 -3.67 5.01
CA GLN A 20 17.15 -4.90 5.61
C GLN A 20 16.13 -5.65 6.49
N ALA A 21 15.11 -4.96 7.00
CA ALA A 21 14.04 -5.54 7.79
C ALA A 21 12.96 -6.23 6.94
N ARG A 22 12.88 -5.98 5.61
CA ARG A 22 11.86 -6.58 4.73
C ARG A 22 11.63 -8.09 4.94
N PRO A 23 12.66 -8.95 5.08
CA PRO A 23 12.46 -10.39 5.23
C PRO A 23 11.79 -10.81 6.55
N ILE A 24 11.73 -9.94 7.56
CA ILE A 24 11.11 -10.24 8.86
C ILE A 24 9.76 -9.55 9.06
N LEU A 25 9.41 -8.58 8.21
CA LEU A 25 8.17 -7.79 8.35
C LEU A 25 6.93 -8.51 7.77
N ASP A 26 7.10 -9.66 7.12
CA ASP A 26 6.02 -10.44 6.48
C ASP A 26 5.12 -9.58 5.55
N LEU A 27 5.74 -8.57 4.92
CA LEU A 27 5.05 -7.67 4.01
C LEU A 27 4.99 -8.25 2.59
N PRO A 28 3.97 -7.87 1.79
CA PRO A 28 3.94 -8.19 0.37
C PRO A 28 5.24 -7.77 -0.34
N PRO A 29 5.73 -8.56 -1.32
CA PRO A 29 6.99 -8.27 -2.00
C PRO A 29 6.98 -6.94 -2.78
N ASP A 30 5.79 -6.48 -3.18
CA ASP A 30 5.56 -5.20 -3.85
C ASP A 30 5.32 -4.03 -2.89
N ALA A 31 5.37 -4.26 -1.57
CA ALA A 31 5.20 -3.21 -0.58
C ALA A 31 6.28 -2.13 -0.71
N LYS A 32 5.81 -0.88 -0.80
CA LYS A 32 6.67 0.31 -0.84
C LYS A 32 6.77 0.86 0.57
N LEU A 33 7.92 0.70 1.21
CA LEU A 33 8.18 1.20 2.55
C LEU A 33 8.74 2.63 2.52
N CYS A 34 8.33 3.44 3.49
CA CYS A 34 8.81 4.80 3.70
C CYS A 34 9.06 5.04 5.20
N VAL A 35 10.21 5.59 5.55
CA VAL A 35 10.48 6.01 6.94
C VAL A 35 9.70 7.30 7.21
N GLU A 36 8.91 7.31 8.28
CA GLU A 36 8.13 8.47 8.68
C GLU A 36 8.83 9.24 9.80
N ASN A 37 9.35 8.52 10.79
CA ASN A 37 9.94 9.11 11.97
C ASN A 37 11.04 8.21 12.56
N VAL A 38 12.04 8.85 13.18
CA VAL A 38 13.09 8.16 13.92
C VAL A 38 13.26 8.84 15.27
N THR A 39 13.00 8.10 16.34
CA THR A 39 13.18 8.59 17.71
C THR A 39 14.30 7.83 18.39
N THR A 40 15.32 8.53 18.88
CA THR A 40 16.43 7.93 19.63
C THR A 40 16.51 8.53 21.03
N ASN A 41 16.58 7.67 22.05
CA ASN A 41 16.75 8.07 23.45
C ASN A 41 17.63 7.05 24.19
N ALA A 42 17.81 7.24 25.51
CA ALA A 42 18.66 6.37 26.32
C ALA A 42 18.20 4.90 26.38
N ARG A 43 16.92 4.60 26.08
CA ARG A 43 16.37 3.24 26.05
C ARG A 43 16.60 2.56 24.70
N GLY A 44 16.87 3.33 23.65
CA GLY A 44 17.14 2.83 22.30
C GLY A 44 16.52 3.68 21.21
N THR A 45 16.25 3.04 20.08
CA THR A 45 15.78 3.70 18.85
C THR A 45 14.47 3.08 18.38
N ARG A 46 13.54 3.93 17.97
CA ARG A 46 12.30 3.56 17.28
C ARG A 46 12.31 4.14 15.87
N ILE A 47 11.99 3.31 14.89
CA ILE A 47 11.80 3.72 13.49
C ILE A 47 10.33 3.47 13.16
N ASP A 48 9.57 4.52 12.95
CA ASP A 48 8.19 4.44 12.44
C ASP A 48 8.24 4.50 10.92
N PHE A 49 7.45 3.65 10.27
CA PHE A 49 7.38 3.58 8.82
C PHE A 49 5.94 3.43 8.35
N SER A 50 5.66 3.95 7.16
CA SER A 50 4.49 3.57 6.38
C SER A 50 4.87 2.58 5.30
N TYR A 51 3.88 1.82 4.86
CA TYR A 51 4.00 1.00 3.68
C TYR A 51 2.70 1.02 2.88
N THR A 52 2.84 0.96 1.56
CA THR A 52 1.70 0.75 0.67
C THR A 52 1.59 -0.73 0.33
N GLN A 53 0.41 -1.31 0.45
CA GLN A 53 0.12 -2.67 -0.01
C GLN A 53 -1.10 -2.70 -0.93
N SER A 54 -1.08 -3.59 -1.92
CA SER A 54 -2.19 -3.78 -2.84
C SER A 54 -3.15 -4.83 -2.27
N VAL A 55 -4.36 -4.44 -1.87
CA VAL A 55 -5.36 -5.31 -1.23
C VAL A 55 -6.51 -5.54 -2.20
N ALA A 56 -6.96 -6.79 -2.33
CA ALA A 56 -8.15 -7.11 -3.10
C ALA A 56 -9.41 -6.65 -2.32
N LEU A 57 -10.31 -5.97 -3.01
CA LEU A 57 -11.65 -5.70 -2.50
C LEU A 57 -12.47 -6.99 -2.65
N ASP A 58 -12.49 -7.77 -1.57
CA ASP A 58 -13.31 -8.98 -1.44
C ASP A 58 -14.53 -8.62 -0.59
N ASP A 59 -15.47 -7.91 -1.19
CA ASP A 59 -16.78 -7.67 -0.58
C ASP A 59 -17.83 -8.49 -1.33
N ASP A 60 -18.43 -9.46 -0.64
CA ASP A 60 -19.44 -10.38 -1.18
C ASP A 60 -20.65 -9.63 -1.76
N ASP A 61 -20.92 -8.42 -1.26
CA ASP A 61 -22.01 -7.56 -1.71
C ASP A 61 -21.69 -6.83 -3.03
N LEU A 62 -20.43 -6.86 -3.47
CA LEU A 62 -19.93 -6.02 -4.54
C LEU A 62 -19.33 -6.83 -5.70
N ARG A 63 -20.12 -7.78 -6.23
CA ARG A 63 -19.73 -8.69 -7.33
C ARG A 63 -19.06 -8.02 -8.54
N GLU A 64 -19.42 -6.78 -8.83
CA GLU A 64 -18.87 -6.02 -9.98
C GLU A 64 -17.45 -5.49 -9.73
N VAL A 65 -17.05 -5.31 -8.48
CA VAL A 65 -15.72 -4.82 -8.06
C VAL A 65 -14.88 -5.90 -7.37
N ALA A 66 -15.45 -7.10 -7.20
CA ALA A 66 -14.74 -8.24 -6.65
C ALA A 66 -13.41 -8.50 -7.40
N GLY A 67 -12.34 -8.60 -6.61
CA GLY A 67 -10.98 -8.81 -7.10
C GLY A 67 -10.29 -7.56 -7.65
N ILE A 68 -10.91 -6.38 -7.60
CA ILE A 68 -10.19 -5.11 -7.83
C ILE A 68 -9.19 -4.93 -6.69
N ARG A 69 -7.92 -4.77 -7.05
CA ARG A 69 -6.86 -4.43 -6.11
C ARG A 69 -6.74 -2.93 -5.97
N VAL A 70 -6.67 -2.47 -4.73
CA VAL A 70 -6.47 -1.06 -4.37
C VAL A 70 -5.23 -0.94 -3.51
N ASP A 71 -4.48 0.13 -3.75
CA ASP A 71 -3.31 0.45 -2.95
C ASP A 71 -3.76 1.17 -1.68
N VAL A 72 -3.43 0.58 -0.53
CA VAL A 72 -3.73 1.14 0.80
C VAL A 72 -2.45 1.40 1.56
N ASN A 73 -2.46 2.47 2.35
CA ASN A 73 -1.35 2.82 3.22
C ASN A 73 -1.62 2.27 4.63
N ALA A 74 -0.59 1.69 5.21
CA ALA A 74 -0.57 1.17 6.57
C ALA A 74 0.75 1.55 7.24
N HIS A 75 0.88 1.28 8.54
CA HIS A 75 2.00 1.72 9.36
C HIS A 75 2.64 0.55 10.11
N GLY A 76 3.85 0.76 10.58
CA GLY A 76 4.54 -0.17 11.46
C GLY A 76 5.68 0.51 12.19
N ASP A 77 6.28 -0.22 13.10
CA ASP A 77 7.46 0.25 13.83
C ASP A 77 8.51 -0.84 14.03
N LEU A 78 9.77 -0.40 14.09
CA LEU A 78 10.91 -1.20 14.54
C LEU A 78 11.43 -0.60 15.85
N LYS A 79 11.61 -1.42 16.88
CA LYS A 79 12.17 -1.01 18.17
C LYS A 79 13.50 -1.71 18.41
N PHE A 80 14.53 -0.91 18.67
CA PHE A 80 15.88 -1.34 18.96
C PHE A 80 16.24 -0.95 20.39
N ASN A 81 16.98 -1.80 21.11
CA ASN A 81 17.52 -1.46 22.42
C ASN A 81 18.73 -0.50 22.32
N ALA A 82 19.25 -0.06 23.46
CA ALA A 82 20.42 0.83 23.53
C ALA A 82 21.69 0.26 22.87
N GLN A 83 21.81 -1.07 22.76
CA GLN A 83 22.90 -1.74 22.05
C GLN A 83 22.66 -1.84 20.53
N GLY A 84 21.54 -1.29 20.04
CA GLY A 84 21.17 -1.31 18.62
C GLY A 84 20.60 -2.63 18.13
N ASN A 85 20.28 -3.60 19.00
CA ASN A 85 19.66 -4.85 18.59
C ASN A 85 18.15 -4.68 18.46
N LEU A 86 17.56 -5.22 17.39
CA LEU A 86 16.10 -5.27 17.26
C LEU A 86 15.52 -6.09 18.41
N VAL A 87 14.58 -5.50 19.16
CA VAL A 87 13.89 -6.17 20.27
C VAL A 87 12.44 -6.48 19.97
N SER A 88 11.79 -5.68 19.13
CA SER A 88 10.43 -5.94 18.67
C SER A 88 10.16 -5.16 17.39
N TYR A 89 9.15 -5.59 16.65
CA TYR A 89 8.56 -4.85 15.55
C TYR A 89 7.04 -5.04 15.59
N ASP A 90 6.33 -4.10 15.01
CA ASP A 90 4.89 -4.19 14.81
C ASP A 90 4.56 -3.76 13.38
N VAL A 91 3.60 -4.43 12.77
CA VAL A 91 3.11 -4.16 11.41
C VAL A 91 1.61 -4.11 11.50
N GLU A 92 1.06 -2.91 11.43
CA GLU A 92 -0.37 -2.70 11.51
C GLU A 92 -1.00 -3.09 10.18
N PRO A 93 -2.01 -3.98 10.14
CA PRO A 93 -2.74 -4.24 8.90
C PRO A 93 -3.44 -2.96 8.44
N ALA A 94 -3.78 -2.90 7.15
CA ALA A 94 -4.57 -1.79 6.62
C ALA A 94 -5.89 -1.61 7.41
N ASP A 95 -6.23 -0.36 7.71
CA ASP A 95 -7.42 -0.04 8.50
C ASP A 95 -8.69 -0.58 7.80
N PRO A 96 -9.46 -1.48 8.45
CA PRO A 96 -10.70 -2.00 7.89
C PRO A 96 -11.70 -0.90 7.51
N ARG A 97 -11.68 0.24 8.21
CA ARG A 97 -12.55 1.39 7.90
C ARG A 97 -12.12 2.07 6.60
N GLN A 98 -10.81 2.16 6.36
CA GLN A 98 -10.28 2.67 5.10
C GLN A 98 -10.67 1.74 3.94
N LEU A 99 -10.51 0.42 4.12
CA LEU A 99 -10.89 -0.57 3.11
C LEU A 99 -12.39 -0.49 2.78
N ARG A 100 -13.25 -0.39 3.80
CA ARG A 100 -14.69 -0.22 3.60
C ARG A 100 -15.01 1.09 2.87
N ALA A 101 -14.41 2.20 3.28
CA ALA A 101 -14.64 3.49 2.63
C ALA A 101 -14.20 3.50 1.15
N ILE A 102 -13.08 2.82 0.84
CA ILE A 102 -12.64 2.63 -0.55
C ILE A 102 -13.64 1.73 -1.28
N GLY A 103 -14.05 0.60 -0.71
CA GLY A 103 -15.07 -0.28 -1.28
C GLY A 103 -16.37 0.43 -1.61
N ASP A 104 -16.91 1.19 -0.65
CA ASP A 104 -18.12 2.01 -0.83
C ASP A 104 -17.95 3.06 -1.94
N HIS A 105 -16.78 3.69 -2.02
CA HIS A 105 -16.48 4.68 -3.05
C HIS A 105 -16.44 4.05 -4.44
N VAL A 106 -15.70 2.95 -4.60
CA VAL A 106 -15.61 2.24 -5.89
C VAL A 106 -16.98 1.73 -6.32
N SER A 107 -17.77 1.22 -5.39
CA SER A 107 -19.14 0.76 -5.64
C SER A 107 -20.04 1.87 -6.17
N LYS A 108 -19.96 3.06 -5.57
CA LYS A 108 -20.69 4.24 -6.08
C LYS A 108 -20.22 4.64 -7.46
N LEU A 109 -18.92 4.60 -7.74
CA LEU A 109 -18.39 4.89 -9.07
C LEU A 109 -18.92 3.90 -10.11
N VAL A 110 -19.01 2.61 -9.77
CA VAL A 110 -19.55 1.59 -10.66
C VAL A 110 -21.06 1.78 -10.85
N ALA A 111 -21.83 1.94 -9.78
CA ALA A 111 -23.29 2.15 -9.82
C ALA A 111 -23.67 3.41 -10.62
N ASN A 112 -22.86 4.45 -10.55
CA ASN A 112 -23.06 5.70 -11.32
C ASN A 112 -22.53 5.61 -12.75
N GLY A 113 -21.97 4.46 -13.17
CA GLY A 113 -21.38 4.28 -14.48
C GLY A 113 -20.17 5.19 -14.72
N GLN A 114 -19.38 5.50 -13.70
CA GLN A 114 -18.17 6.34 -13.80
C GLN A 114 -16.87 5.51 -13.94
N VAL A 115 -16.98 4.19 -13.88
CA VAL A 115 -15.88 3.24 -14.13
C VAL A 115 -16.05 2.57 -15.50
N TYR A 116 -14.94 2.44 -16.23
CA TYR A 116 -14.83 1.60 -17.41
C TYR A 116 -14.07 0.31 -17.07
N VAL A 117 -14.53 -0.86 -17.50
CA VAL A 117 -13.79 -2.12 -17.30
C VAL A 117 -13.17 -2.52 -18.63
N ALA A 118 -11.84 -2.41 -18.73
CA ALA A 118 -11.11 -2.74 -19.94
C ALA A 118 -11.04 -4.26 -20.14
N LYS A 119 -11.08 -4.70 -21.40
CA LYS A 119 -10.79 -6.09 -21.75
C LYS A 119 -9.30 -6.38 -21.56
N ARG A 120 -8.95 -7.65 -21.35
CA ARG A 120 -7.55 -8.06 -21.21
C ARG A 120 -6.74 -7.65 -22.45
N GLY A 121 -5.66 -6.92 -22.24
CA GLY A 121 -4.79 -6.41 -23.31
C GLY A 121 -5.37 -5.22 -24.09
N GLU A 122 -6.52 -4.68 -23.69
CA GLU A 122 -7.07 -3.46 -24.27
C GLU A 122 -6.23 -2.25 -23.86
N GLN A 123 -5.77 -1.48 -24.84
CA GLN A 123 -5.14 -0.20 -24.58
C GLN A 123 -6.22 0.85 -24.31
N VAL A 124 -6.29 1.30 -23.06
CA VAL A 124 -7.25 2.33 -22.63
C VAL A 124 -6.78 3.71 -23.10
N ASP A 125 -7.67 4.44 -23.77
CA ASP A 125 -7.47 5.84 -24.14
C ASP A 125 -8.16 6.76 -23.12
N PRO A 126 -7.40 7.49 -22.27
CA PRO A 126 -7.95 8.40 -21.28
C PRO A 126 -8.84 9.50 -21.84
N GLU A 127 -8.55 10.03 -23.03
CA GLU A 127 -9.34 11.10 -23.64
C GLU A 127 -10.70 10.60 -24.11
N ARG A 128 -10.75 9.38 -24.64
CA ARG A 128 -12.02 8.72 -24.98
C ARG A 128 -12.87 8.48 -23.74
N LEU A 129 -12.27 8.04 -22.63
CA LEU A 129 -12.97 7.89 -21.37
C LEU A 129 -13.49 9.23 -20.82
N ARG A 130 -12.74 10.32 -21.03
CA ARG A 130 -13.15 11.68 -20.66
C ARG A 130 -14.41 12.12 -21.37
N GLN A 131 -14.47 11.90 -22.68
CA GLN A 131 -15.65 12.19 -23.49
C GLN A 131 -16.88 11.34 -23.08
N GLN A 132 -16.65 10.17 -22.50
CA GLN A 132 -17.69 9.27 -21.98
C GLN A 132 -18.08 9.55 -20.52
N GLY A 133 -17.43 10.51 -19.84
CA GLY A 133 -17.66 10.78 -18.42
C GLY A 133 -17.13 9.69 -17.46
N LYS A 134 -16.24 8.81 -17.94
CA LYS A 134 -15.66 7.69 -17.18
C LYS A 134 -14.36 8.09 -16.47
N ALA A 135 -14.46 8.71 -15.29
CA ALA A 135 -13.28 9.21 -14.56
C ALA A 135 -12.29 8.12 -14.13
N TRP A 136 -12.73 6.86 -14.12
CA TRP A 136 -11.96 5.71 -13.67
C TRP A 136 -12.04 4.57 -14.67
N TYR A 137 -11.02 3.73 -14.67
CA TYR A 137 -11.04 2.47 -15.40
C TYR A 137 -10.35 1.35 -14.62
N VAL A 138 -10.75 0.11 -14.91
CA VAL A 138 -10.13 -1.11 -14.40
C VAL A 138 -9.37 -1.78 -15.53
N GLU A 139 -8.10 -2.07 -15.30
CA GLU A 139 -7.24 -2.81 -16.23
C GLU A 139 -6.73 -4.08 -15.54
N GLU A 140 -6.60 -5.16 -16.31
CA GLU A 140 -5.97 -6.40 -15.85
C GLU A 140 -4.46 -6.33 -16.10
N ASP A 141 -3.64 -6.47 -15.06
CA ASP A 141 -2.19 -6.50 -15.21
C ASP A 141 -1.68 -7.85 -15.78
N ALA A 142 -0.38 -7.95 -16.06
CA ALA A 142 0.22 -9.14 -16.65
C ALA A 142 0.02 -10.42 -15.82
N GLN A 143 -0.29 -10.29 -14.53
CA GLN A 143 -0.54 -11.41 -13.60
C GLN A 143 -2.02 -11.76 -13.49
N GLY A 144 -2.92 -11.05 -14.19
CA GLY A 144 -4.36 -11.27 -14.11
C GLY A 144 -5.05 -10.45 -13.01
N ASN A 145 -4.34 -9.54 -12.33
CA ASN A 145 -4.95 -8.74 -11.27
C ASN A 145 -5.67 -7.53 -11.86
N LYS A 146 -6.91 -7.29 -11.42
CA LYS A 146 -7.66 -6.08 -11.75
C LYS A 146 -7.13 -4.90 -10.93
N ARG A 147 -6.77 -3.80 -11.58
CA ARG A 147 -6.31 -2.57 -10.91
C ARG A 147 -7.19 -1.40 -11.29
N LEU A 148 -7.64 -0.66 -10.27
CA LEU A 148 -8.35 0.60 -10.48
C LEU A 148 -7.35 1.72 -10.82
N LYS A 149 -7.59 2.43 -11.93
CA LYS A 149 -6.78 3.55 -12.39
C LYS A 149 -7.67 4.75 -12.67
N ARG A 150 -7.10 5.94 -12.46
CA ARG A 150 -7.78 7.20 -12.77
C ARG A 150 -7.49 7.56 -14.22
N ALA A 151 -8.53 7.89 -14.98
CA ALA A 151 -8.38 8.28 -16.38
C ALA A 151 -7.81 9.71 -16.50
N TRP A 152 -8.23 10.64 -15.65
CA TRP A 152 -7.66 11.99 -15.59
C TRP A 152 -7.75 12.62 -14.20
N ILE A 153 -6.87 13.59 -13.96
CA ILE A 153 -6.96 14.49 -12.81
C ILE A 153 -7.80 15.69 -13.25
N SER A 154 -8.92 15.90 -12.58
CA SER A 154 -9.79 17.07 -12.75
C SER A 154 -9.24 18.27 -12.03
#